data_AF-A0A8J2TPN7-F1
#
_entry.id   AF-A0A8J2TPN7-F1
#
_cell.length_a   1.000
_cell.length_b   1.000
_cell.length_c   1.000
_cell.angle_alpha   90.00
_cell.angle_beta   90.00
_cell.angle_gamma   90.00
#
_symmetry.space_group_name_H-M   'P 1'
#
loop_
_entity.id
_entity.type
_entity.pdbx_description
1 polymer ?
#
loop_
_entity_poly.entity_id
_entity_poly.type
_entity_poly.pdbx_seq_one_letter_code
_entity_poly.pdbx_strand_id
1 'polypeptide(L)'
;MMAIASKLTSIGIIAFSFAIGILSLYYFSDLTKDEKKKHLEELLSQIINFVLLIWLGKIILNISGFLSDPLSILAYPSDSKVFYFAIVFITVLLLYKAKRKNLHMLPLFKSFAHFFLISSFVYEFIQFMIKDNRYAFGQLLLLAVLIGVFFFLRERIKVTILLMVIVAVWSAGMIILGFMQPFITVFGYLMAPWFIVLFFVASMLGLTFKLRIDDI
;
A
#
# COMPACT_ATOMS: atom_id res chain seq x y z
N MET A 1 16.49 17.41 -19.44
CA MET A 1 15.02 17.45 -19.65
C MET A 1 14.36 16.05 -19.55
N MET A 2 14.87 15.02 -20.24
CA MET A 2 14.31 13.65 -20.21
C MET A 2 14.24 13.01 -18.81
N ALA A 3 15.25 13.17 -17.96
CA ALA A 3 15.24 12.59 -16.61
C ALA A 3 14.12 13.16 -15.72
N ILE A 4 13.88 14.48 -15.79
CA ILE A 4 12.82 15.14 -15.03
C ILE A 4 11.44 14.70 -15.53
N ALA A 5 11.25 14.63 -16.85
CA ALA A 5 10.01 14.16 -17.46
C ALA A 5 9.70 12.70 -17.08
N SER A 6 10.70 11.82 -17.04
CA SER A 6 10.53 10.42 -16.65
C SER A 6 10.05 10.27 -15.19
N LYS A 7 10.63 11.06 -14.27
CA LYS A 7 10.24 11.07 -12.86
C LYS A 7 8.83 11.61 -12.66
N LEU A 8 8.49 12.71 -13.33
CA LEU A 8 7.15 13.28 -13.27
C LEU A 8 6.10 12.31 -13.81
N THR A 9 6.45 11.57 -14.87
CA THR A 9 5.58 10.52 -15.42
C THR A 9 5.34 9.42 -14.40
N SER A 10 6.37 8.92 -13.70
CA SER A 10 6.20 7.87 -12.68
C SER A 10 5.31 8.33 -11.51
N ILE A 11 5.49 9.57 -11.03
CA ILE A 11 4.64 10.14 -9.98
C ILE A 11 3.19 10.29 -10.48
N GLY A 12 3.02 10.78 -11.72
CA GLY A 12 1.72 10.90 -12.36
C GLY A 12 0.99 9.56 -12.47
N ILE A 13 1.69 8.48 -12.81
CA ILE A 13 1.13 7.12 -12.86
C ILE A 13 0.66 6.66 -11.47
N ILE A 14 1.45 6.88 -10.42
CA ILE A 14 1.07 6.53 -9.03
C ILE A 14 -0.16 7.34 -8.62
N ALA A 15 -0.15 8.65 -8.83
CA ALA A 15 -1.26 9.54 -8.47
C ALA A 15 -2.55 9.16 -9.22
N PHE A 16 -2.46 8.85 -10.51
CA PHE A 16 -3.58 8.37 -11.30
C PHE A 16 -4.11 7.02 -10.81
N SER A 17 -3.20 6.10 -10.47
CA SER A 17 -3.57 4.79 -9.92
C SER A 17 -4.30 4.92 -8.58
N PHE A 18 -3.84 5.81 -7.70
CA PHE A 18 -4.50 6.13 -6.44
C PHE A 18 -5.87 6.78 -6.68
N ALA A 19 -5.98 7.69 -7.64
CA ALA A 19 -7.26 8.30 -7.99
C ALA A 19 -8.28 7.23 -8.44
N ILE A 20 -7.87 6.27 -9.28
CA ILE A 20 -8.76 5.16 -9.68
C ILE A 20 -9.10 4.27 -8.47
N GLY A 21 -8.16 3.97 -7.58
CA GLY A 21 -8.46 3.23 -6.35
C GLY A 21 -9.49 3.92 -5.46
N ILE A 22 -9.38 5.24 -5.31
CA ILE A 22 -10.34 6.06 -4.56
C ILE A 22 -11.71 6.05 -5.23
N LEU A 23 -11.77 6.26 -6.55
CA LEU A 23 -13.02 6.22 -7.30
C LEU A 23 -13.67 4.83 -7.20
N SER A 24 -12.87 3.77 -7.31
CA SER A 24 -13.38 2.41 -7.17
C SER A 24 -13.96 2.15 -5.78
N LEU A 25 -13.30 2.62 -4.72
CA LEU A 25 -13.86 2.52 -3.37
C LEU A 25 -15.18 3.30 -3.26
N TYR A 26 -15.27 4.49 -3.85
CA TYR A 26 -16.50 5.30 -3.81
C TYR A 26 -17.68 4.60 -4.50
N TYR A 27 -17.47 4.03 -5.69
CA TYR A 27 -18.52 3.43 -6.50
C TYR A 27 -18.86 1.98 -6.12
N PHE A 28 -17.85 1.16 -5.80
CA PHE A 28 -18.03 -0.29 -5.62
C PHE A 28 -18.04 -0.76 -4.17
N SER A 29 -17.89 0.15 -3.19
CA SER A 29 -18.09 -0.24 -1.78
C SER A 29 -19.56 -0.20 -1.38
N ASP A 30 -19.93 -1.16 -0.52
CA ASP A 30 -21.29 -1.32 0.01
C ASP A 30 -21.57 -0.38 1.21
N LEU A 31 -20.70 0.60 1.44
CA LEU A 31 -20.80 1.57 2.53
C LEU A 31 -21.91 2.60 2.24
N THR A 32 -22.54 3.11 3.30
CA THR A 32 -23.46 4.25 3.17
C THR A 32 -22.72 5.52 2.74
N LYS A 33 -23.44 6.54 2.25
CA LYS A 33 -22.81 7.78 1.75
C LYS A 33 -21.94 8.47 2.81
N ASP A 34 -22.39 8.48 4.06
CA ASP A 34 -21.67 9.11 5.17
C ASP A 34 -20.45 8.30 5.60
N GLU A 35 -20.56 6.96 5.62
CA GLU A 35 -19.43 6.07 5.88
C GLU A 35 -18.38 6.16 4.76
N LYS A 36 -18.81 6.20 3.49
CA LYS A 36 -17.93 6.40 2.33
C LYS A 36 -17.09 7.66 2.51
N LYS A 37 -17.74 8.78 2.84
CA LYS A 37 -17.05 10.05 3.07
C LYS A 37 -16.02 9.94 4.20
N LYS A 38 -16.42 9.41 5.35
CA LYS A 38 -15.54 9.25 6.51
C LYS A 38 -14.33 8.36 6.20
N HIS A 39 -14.55 7.24 5.51
CA HIS A 39 -13.48 6.32 5.12
C HIS A 39 -12.54 6.93 4.11
N LEU A 40 -13.06 7.70 3.14
CA LEU A 40 -12.24 8.41 2.17
C LEU A 40 -11.39 9.49 2.82
N GLU A 41 -11.96 10.29 3.74
CA GLU A 41 -11.22 11.29 4.50
C GLU A 41 -10.09 10.66 5.30
N GLU A 42 -10.36 9.55 6.00
CA GLU A 42 -9.33 8.84 6.76
C GLU A 42 -8.27 8.24 5.82
N LEU A 43 -8.66 7.57 4.74
CA LEU A 43 -7.70 7.02 3.77
C LEU A 43 -6.82 8.10 3.14
N LEU A 44 -7.41 9.21 2.71
CA LEU A 44 -6.66 10.36 2.19
C LEU A 44 -5.71 10.93 3.24
N SER A 45 -6.16 11.06 4.49
CA SER A 45 -5.29 11.48 5.59
C SER A 45 -4.10 10.53 5.75
N GLN A 46 -4.32 9.22 5.68
CA GLN A 46 -3.24 8.24 5.79
C GLN A 46 -2.30 8.24 4.58
N ILE A 47 -2.81 8.44 3.36
CA ILE A 47 -2.00 8.59 2.16
C ILE A 47 -1.12 9.85 2.27
N ILE A 48 -1.68 10.98 2.70
CA ILE A 48 -0.92 12.22 2.92
C ILE A 48 0.14 11.99 3.99
N ASN A 49 -0.20 11.39 5.13
CA ASN A 49 0.76 11.06 6.17
C ASN A 49 1.87 10.14 5.66
N PHE A 50 1.54 9.16 4.82
CA PHE A 50 2.52 8.27 4.21
C PHE A 50 3.49 9.03 3.30
N VAL A 51 3.00 9.94 2.45
CA VAL A 51 3.86 10.79 1.61
C VAL A 51 4.76 11.69 2.46
N LEU A 52 4.23 12.29 3.52
CA LEU A 52 5.02 13.08 4.46
C LEU A 52 6.10 12.24 5.16
N LEU A 53 5.79 11.00 5.55
CA LEU A 53 6.75 10.08 6.15
C LEU A 53 7.84 9.63 5.16
N ILE A 54 7.51 9.49 3.87
CA ILE A 54 8.51 9.28 2.81
C ILE A 54 9.48 10.46 2.76
N TRP A 55 8.97 11.70 2.79
CA TRP A 55 9.83 12.90 2.80
C TRP A 55 10.68 13.00 4.06
N LEU A 56 10.07 12.74 5.22
CA LEU A 56 10.77 12.71 6.50
C LEU A 56 11.86 11.63 6.50
N GLY A 57 11.56 10.45 5.97
CA GLY A 57 12.51 9.35 5.82
C GLY A 57 13.71 9.73 4.96
N LYS A 58 13.51 10.46 3.85
CA LYS A 58 14.62 10.97 3.03
C LYS A 58 15.55 11.86 3.84
N ILE A 59 14.98 12.79 4.61
CA ILE A 59 15.74 13.75 5.42
C ILE A 59 16.51 13.03 6.52
N ILE A 60 15.84 12.17 7.29
CA ILE A 60 16.44 11.45 8.42
C ILE A 60 17.57 10.52 7.95
N LEU A 61 17.34 9.75 6.88
CA LEU A 61 18.32 8.79 6.37
C LEU A 61 19.50 9.45 5.65
N ASN A 62 19.38 10.73 5.24
CA ASN A 62 20.43 11.47 4.54
C ASN A 62 20.73 12.80 5.22
N ILE A 63 20.75 12.83 6.56
CA ILE A 63 20.84 14.09 7.33
C ILE A 63 22.06 14.94 6.96
N SER A 64 23.22 14.31 6.75
CA SER A 64 24.44 15.01 6.33
C SER A 64 24.28 15.65 4.96
N GLY A 65 23.67 14.95 4.00
CA GLY A 65 23.41 15.49 2.66
C GLY A 65 22.36 16.61 2.69
N PHE A 66 21.36 16.50 3.57
CA PHE A 66 20.31 17.49 3.71
C PHE A 66 20.83 18.81 4.28
N LEU A 67 21.75 18.76 5.24
CA LEU A 67 22.36 19.97 5.79
C LEU A 67 23.24 20.70 4.78
N SER A 68 23.84 19.98 3.83
CA SER A 68 24.67 20.57 2.78
C SER A 68 23.87 21.08 1.58
N ASP A 69 22.89 20.29 1.12
CA ASP A 69 22.02 20.64 -0.01
C ASP A 69 20.60 20.07 0.19
N PRO A 70 19.72 20.82 0.90
CA PRO A 70 18.36 20.38 1.21
C PRO A 70 17.52 20.07 -0.03
N LEU A 71 17.68 20.88 -1.08
CA LEU A 71 16.87 20.78 -2.30
C LEU A 71 17.22 19.50 -3.07
N SER A 72 18.51 19.14 -3.13
CA SER A 72 18.95 17.91 -3.77
C SER A 72 18.38 16.67 -3.10
N ILE A 73 18.38 16.61 -1.76
CA ILE A 73 17.81 15.47 -1.01
C ILE A 73 16.31 15.32 -1.23
N LEU A 74 15.56 16.43 -1.26
CA LEU A 74 14.12 16.38 -1.51
C LEU A 74 13.79 15.92 -2.95
N ALA A 75 14.60 16.35 -3.93
CA ALA A 75 14.48 15.98 -5.34
C ALA A 75 15.04 14.59 -5.69
N TYR A 76 15.82 13.97 -4.79
CA TYR A 76 16.38 12.65 -4.97
C TYR A 76 15.26 11.59 -5.01
N PRO A 77 15.29 10.59 -5.92
CA PRO A 77 14.26 9.55 -5.94
C PRO A 77 14.24 8.77 -4.61
N SER A 78 13.06 8.49 -4.08
CA SER A 78 12.93 7.68 -2.87
C SER A 78 13.39 6.25 -3.16
N ASP A 79 14.25 5.69 -2.30
CA ASP A 79 14.66 4.30 -2.38
C ASP A 79 13.74 3.38 -1.53
N SER A 80 14.03 2.08 -1.54
CA SER A 80 13.30 1.10 -0.76
C SER A 80 13.46 1.28 0.75
N LYS A 81 14.59 1.82 1.22
CA LYS A 81 14.82 2.07 2.66
C LYS A 81 13.89 3.15 3.20
N VAL A 82 13.72 4.24 2.44
CA VAL A 82 12.76 5.31 2.74
C VAL A 82 11.33 4.75 2.76
N PHE A 83 10.99 3.86 1.84
CA PHE A 83 9.68 3.19 1.83
C PHE A 83 9.46 2.32 3.08
N TYR A 84 10.42 1.48 3.46
CA TYR A 84 10.33 0.65 4.67
C TYR A 84 10.18 1.50 5.92
N PHE A 85 10.96 2.59 6.01
CA PHE A 85 10.85 3.57 7.08
C PHE A 85 9.42 4.13 7.17
N ALA A 86 8.85 4.58 6.06
CA ALA A 86 7.50 5.12 6.04
C ALA A 86 6.43 4.09 6.45
N ILE A 87 6.58 2.82 6.02
CA ILE A 87 5.65 1.74 6.42
C ILE A 87 5.72 1.47 7.93
N VAL A 88 6.92 1.45 8.53
CA VAL A 88 7.06 1.26 9.97
C VAL A 88 6.40 2.41 10.74
N PHE A 89 6.71 3.65 10.36
CA PHE A 89 6.17 4.82 11.05
C PHE A 89 4.67 5.01 10.87
N ILE A 90 4.11 4.74 9.68
CA ILE A 90 2.66 4.81 9.47
C ILE A 90 1.95 3.74 10.29
N THR A 91 2.55 2.55 10.42
CA THR A 91 2.02 1.48 11.28
C THR A 91 1.98 1.91 12.73
N VAL A 92 3.07 2.49 13.25
CA VAL A 92 3.12 3.02 14.62
C VAL A 92 2.10 4.14 14.83
N LEU A 93 1.97 5.07 13.87
CA LEU A 93 1.00 6.16 13.91
C LEU A 93 -0.44 5.64 13.96
N LEU A 94 -0.75 4.62 13.15
CA LEU A 94 -2.06 3.98 13.11
C LEU A 94 -2.37 3.26 14.43
N LEU A 95 -1.41 2.52 14.99
CA LEU A 95 -1.57 1.88 16.31
C LEU A 95 -1.81 2.91 17.42
N TYR A 96 -1.09 4.04 17.38
CA TYR A 96 -1.31 5.15 18.31
C TYR A 96 -2.72 5.76 18.15
N LYS A 97 -3.15 6.06 16.92
CA LYS A 97 -4.50 6.58 16.64
C LYS A 97 -5.59 5.60 17.05
N ALA A 98 -5.38 4.30 16.84
CA ALA A 98 -6.32 3.26 17.25
C ALA A 98 -6.56 3.27 18.76
N LYS A 99 -5.48 3.39 19.56
CA LYS A 99 -5.57 3.41 21.03
C LYS A 99 -6.18 4.71 21.57
N ARG A 100 -5.93 5.86 20.94
CA ARG A 100 -6.35 7.18 21.46
C ARG A 100 -7.66 7.74 20.91
N LYS A 101 -8.05 7.40 19.68
CA LYS A 101 -9.14 8.08 18.96
C LYS A 101 -10.34 7.19 18.63
N ASN A 102 -10.47 6.01 19.26
CA ASN A 102 -11.51 5.02 18.96
C ASN A 102 -11.68 4.75 17.47
N LEU A 103 -10.54 4.65 16.76
CA LEU A 103 -10.56 4.44 15.32
C LEU A 103 -10.94 2.98 15.04
N HIS A 104 -12.03 2.77 14.30
CA HIS A 104 -12.45 1.44 13.87
C HIS A 104 -11.49 0.90 12.80
N MET A 105 -10.42 0.25 13.26
CA MET A 105 -9.32 -0.21 12.41
C MET A 105 -9.75 -1.23 11.36
N LEU A 106 -10.66 -2.15 11.70
CA LEU A 106 -11.09 -3.23 10.79
C LEU A 106 -11.80 -2.67 9.53
N PRO A 107 -12.83 -1.80 9.66
CA PRO A 107 -13.42 -1.14 8.50
C PRO A 107 -12.42 -0.31 7.69
N LEU A 108 -11.49 0.40 8.34
CA LEU A 108 -10.45 1.16 7.65
C LEU A 108 -9.53 0.23 6.84
N PHE A 109 -9.07 -0.89 7.42
CA PHE A 109 -8.23 -1.87 6.71
C PHE A 109 -8.97 -2.55 5.56
N LYS A 110 -10.29 -2.82 5.69
CA LYS A 110 -11.11 -3.32 4.58
C LYS A 110 -11.11 -2.33 3.41
N SER A 111 -11.35 -1.04 3.69
CA SER A 111 -11.32 0.01 2.66
C SER A 111 -9.92 0.21 2.08
N PHE A 112 -8.88 0.14 2.93
CA PHE A 112 -7.50 0.20 2.48
C PHE A 112 -7.13 -0.98 1.58
N ALA A 113 -7.57 -2.21 1.90
CA ALA A 113 -7.34 -3.39 1.06
C ALA A 113 -7.98 -3.23 -0.32
N HIS A 114 -9.23 -2.76 -0.40
CA HIS A 114 -9.88 -2.43 -1.67
C HIS A 114 -9.06 -1.40 -2.44
N PHE A 115 -8.80 -0.24 -1.82
CA PHE A 115 -8.03 0.84 -2.43
C PHE A 115 -6.66 0.37 -2.94
N PHE A 116 -5.93 -0.37 -2.11
CA PHE A 116 -4.58 -0.87 -2.39
C PHE A 116 -4.59 -1.86 -3.56
N LEU A 117 -5.51 -2.83 -3.57
CA LEU A 117 -5.59 -3.82 -4.63
C LEU A 117 -5.89 -3.18 -5.99
N ILE A 118 -6.90 -2.31 -6.05
CA ILE A 118 -7.28 -1.63 -7.29
C ILE A 118 -6.17 -0.68 -7.76
N SER A 119 -5.62 0.14 -6.85
CA SER A 119 -4.54 1.07 -7.20
C SER A 119 -3.29 0.32 -7.68
N SER A 120 -2.92 -0.77 -7.01
CA SER A 120 -1.76 -1.57 -7.40
C SER A 120 -1.99 -2.23 -8.76
N PHE A 121 -3.20 -2.73 -9.01
CA PHE A 121 -3.54 -3.34 -10.30
C PHE A 121 -3.44 -2.33 -11.44
N VAL A 122 -4.01 -1.14 -11.26
CA VAL A 122 -3.93 -0.05 -12.27
C VAL A 122 -2.48 0.36 -12.51
N TYR A 123 -1.69 0.48 -11.44
CA TYR A 123 -0.28 0.82 -11.55
C TYR A 123 0.48 -0.23 -12.39
N GLU A 124 0.38 -1.51 -12.03
CA GLU A 124 1.07 -2.59 -12.75
C GLU A 124 0.53 -2.76 -14.18
N PHE A 125 -0.77 -2.52 -14.40
CA PHE A 125 -1.37 -2.52 -15.72
C PHE A 125 -0.76 -1.45 -16.62
N ILE A 126 -0.58 -0.24 -16.10
CA ILE A 126 0.09 0.84 -16.83
C ILE A 126 1.57 0.50 -17.08
N GLN A 127 2.28 -0.07 -16.10
CA GLN A 127 3.67 -0.50 -16.29
C GLN A 127 3.79 -1.57 -17.39
N PHE A 128 2.87 -2.52 -17.42
CA PHE A 128 2.84 -3.57 -18.43
C PHE A 128 2.47 -3.03 -19.82
N MET A 129 1.34 -2.32 -19.93
CA MET A 129 0.78 -1.90 -21.23
C MET A 129 1.49 -0.70 -21.85
N ILE A 130 1.96 0.24 -21.05
CA ILE A 130 2.51 1.53 -21.54
C ILE A 130 4.04 1.58 -21.42
N LYS A 131 4.63 0.96 -20.38
CA LYS A 131 6.08 0.98 -20.16
C LYS A 131 6.82 -0.27 -20.66
N ASP A 132 6.11 -1.23 -21.25
CA ASP A 132 6.64 -2.51 -21.74
C ASP A 132 7.46 -3.27 -20.66
N ASN A 133 7.08 -3.09 -19.39
CA ASN A 133 7.72 -3.79 -18.28
C ASN A 133 7.13 -5.20 -18.16
N ARG A 134 7.75 -6.18 -18.83
CA ARG A 134 7.30 -7.58 -18.82
C ARG A 134 7.27 -8.22 -17.43
N TYR A 135 8.10 -7.74 -16.49
CA TYR A 135 8.12 -8.24 -15.12
C TYR A 135 6.84 -7.88 -14.35
N ALA A 136 6.11 -6.84 -14.75
CA ALA A 136 4.83 -6.45 -14.14
C ALA A 136 3.72 -7.50 -14.35
N PHE A 137 3.84 -8.39 -15.34
CA PHE A 137 2.79 -9.35 -15.68
C PHE A 137 2.45 -10.32 -14.53
N GLY A 138 3.46 -10.87 -13.87
CA GLY A 138 3.26 -11.81 -12.76
C GLY A 138 2.51 -11.16 -11.59
N GLN A 139 2.86 -9.92 -11.26
CA GLN A 139 2.20 -9.16 -10.21
C GLN A 139 0.78 -8.72 -10.62
N LEU A 140 0.58 -8.34 -11.88
CA LEU A 140 -0.74 -8.04 -12.43
C LEU A 140 -1.70 -9.23 -12.29
N LEU A 141 -1.23 -10.45 -12.60
CA LEU A 141 -2.02 -11.67 -12.45
C LEU A 141 -2.36 -11.96 -10.99
N LEU A 142 -1.38 -11.85 -10.09
CA LEU A 142 -1.59 -12.00 -8.65
C LEU A 142 -2.67 -11.02 -8.14
N LEU A 143 -2.58 -9.75 -8.54
CA LEU A 143 -3.52 -8.71 -8.14
C LEU A 143 -4.92 -8.96 -8.72
N ALA A 144 -5.04 -9.42 -9.97
CA ALA A 144 -6.31 -9.79 -10.57
C ALA A 144 -7.01 -10.91 -9.77
N VAL A 145 -6.27 -11.94 -9.39
CA VAL A 145 -6.77 -13.04 -8.54
C VAL A 145 -7.20 -12.51 -7.18
N LEU A 146 -6.38 -11.68 -6.52
CA LEU A 146 -6.71 -11.08 -5.23
C LEU A 146 -7.94 -10.19 -5.28
N ILE A 147 -8.14 -9.41 -6.35
CA ILE A 147 -9.34 -8.60 -6.56
C ILE A 147 -10.56 -9.52 -6.68
N GLY A 148 -10.48 -10.58 -7.49
CA GLY A 148 -11.55 -11.57 -7.61
C GLY A 148 -11.91 -12.21 -6.28
N VAL A 149 -10.90 -12.65 -5.51
CA VAL A 149 -11.07 -13.21 -4.16
C VAL A 149 -11.69 -12.18 -3.21
N PHE A 150 -11.23 -10.93 -3.24
CA PHE A 150 -11.73 -9.86 -2.39
C PHE A 150 -13.22 -9.61 -2.62
N PHE A 151 -13.65 -9.38 -3.87
CA PHE A 151 -15.04 -9.12 -4.19
C PHE A 151 -15.93 -10.35 -4.00
N PHE A 152 -15.41 -11.55 -4.25
CA PHE A 152 -16.20 -12.78 -4.07
C PHE A 152 -16.44 -13.11 -2.58
N LEU A 153 -15.46 -12.87 -1.72
CA LEU A 153 -15.51 -13.25 -0.31
C LEU A 153 -16.03 -12.13 0.61
N ARG A 154 -15.99 -10.85 0.23
CA ARG A 154 -16.30 -9.71 1.12
C ARG A 154 -17.67 -9.73 1.79
N GLU A 155 -18.65 -10.41 1.20
CA GLU A 155 -20.02 -10.56 1.70
C GLU A 155 -20.29 -11.94 2.31
N ARG A 156 -19.34 -12.88 2.20
CA ARG A 156 -19.51 -14.29 2.60
C ARG A 156 -18.82 -14.65 3.90
N ILE A 157 -17.80 -13.89 4.30
CA ILE A 157 -16.97 -14.18 5.48
C ILE A 157 -16.75 -12.93 6.35
N LYS A 158 -16.35 -13.16 7.61
CA LYS A 158 -15.96 -12.07 8.52
C LYS A 158 -14.81 -11.25 7.93
N VAL A 159 -14.85 -9.93 8.11
CA VAL A 159 -13.85 -8.98 7.60
C VAL A 159 -12.43 -9.36 8.02
N THR A 160 -12.24 -9.84 9.24
CA THR A 160 -10.91 -10.24 9.72
C THR A 160 -10.34 -11.43 8.96
N ILE A 161 -11.17 -12.45 8.66
CA ILE A 161 -10.75 -13.62 7.86
C ILE A 161 -10.45 -13.18 6.43
N LEU A 162 -11.28 -12.31 5.85
CA LEU A 162 -11.02 -11.74 4.53
C LEU A 162 -9.65 -11.07 4.45
N LEU A 163 -9.33 -10.20 5.41
CA LEU A 163 -8.04 -9.50 5.46
C LEU A 163 -6.87 -10.48 5.64
N MET A 164 -7.02 -11.51 6.50
CA MET A 164 -6.00 -12.55 6.66
C MET A 164 -5.75 -13.30 5.34
N VAL A 165 -6.81 -13.69 4.63
CA VAL A 165 -6.69 -14.37 3.32
C VAL A 165 -5.99 -13.47 2.31
N ILE A 166 -6.38 -12.19 2.20
CA ILE A 166 -5.75 -11.25 1.27
C ILE A 166 -4.27 -11.06 1.60
N VAL A 167 -3.91 -10.85 2.87
CA VAL A 167 -2.51 -10.68 3.29
C VAL A 167 -1.70 -11.95 3.05
N ALA A 168 -2.26 -13.12 3.33
CA ALA A 168 -1.57 -14.40 3.14
C ALA A 168 -1.33 -14.70 1.66
N VAL A 169 -2.37 -14.58 0.82
CA VAL A 169 -2.26 -14.83 -0.62
C VAL A 169 -1.34 -13.79 -1.28
N TRP A 170 -1.43 -12.52 -0.88
CA TRP A 170 -0.54 -11.48 -1.38
C TRP A 170 0.92 -11.77 -1.00
N SER A 171 1.21 -12.04 0.28
CA SER A 171 2.59 -12.27 0.73
C SER A 171 3.20 -13.53 0.11
N ALA A 172 2.42 -14.63 0.05
CA ALA A 172 2.84 -15.86 -0.61
C ALA A 172 3.08 -15.65 -2.12
N GLY A 173 2.16 -14.97 -2.79
CA GLY A 173 2.30 -14.62 -4.21
C GLY A 173 3.54 -13.78 -4.48
N MET A 174 3.81 -12.78 -3.64
CA MET A 174 5.01 -11.95 -3.75
C MET A 174 6.29 -12.78 -3.55
N ILE A 175 6.34 -13.69 -2.57
CA ILE A 175 7.49 -14.57 -2.37
C ILE A 175 7.71 -15.49 -3.58
N ILE A 176 6.64 -16.10 -4.11
CA ILE A 176 6.72 -16.96 -5.31
C ILE A 176 7.25 -16.17 -6.50
N LEU A 177 6.72 -14.97 -6.74
CA LEU A 177 7.21 -14.08 -7.80
C LEU A 177 8.68 -13.73 -7.61
N GLY A 178 9.16 -13.61 -6.37
CA GLY A 178 10.57 -13.30 -6.07
C GLY A 178 11.54 -14.41 -6.40
N PHE A 179 11.06 -15.65 -6.49
CA PHE A 179 11.86 -16.76 -7.02
C PHE A 179 11.85 -16.83 -8.55
N MET A 180 10.81 -16.28 -9.19
CA MET A 180 10.64 -16.31 -10.64
C MET A 180 11.19 -15.08 -11.35
N GLN A 181 11.31 -13.95 -10.65
CA GLN A 181 11.66 -12.65 -11.21
C GLN A 181 12.90 -12.06 -10.51
N PRO A 182 13.73 -11.28 -11.23
CA PRO A 182 14.95 -10.71 -10.67
C PRO A 182 14.67 -9.65 -9.58
N PHE A 183 13.50 -9.02 -9.63
CA PHE A 183 13.07 -8.05 -8.63
C PHE A 183 11.55 -7.99 -8.56
N ILE A 184 11.04 -7.58 -7.40
CA ILE A 184 9.62 -7.33 -7.17
C ILE A 184 9.46 -5.88 -6.72
N THR A 185 8.38 -5.24 -7.13
CA THR A 185 8.10 -3.85 -6.78
C THR A 185 6.70 -3.65 -6.21
N VAL A 186 6.51 -2.63 -5.37
CA VAL A 186 5.18 -2.13 -5.01
C VAL A 186 5.18 -0.63 -5.27
N PHE A 187 4.34 -0.17 -6.20
CA PHE A 187 4.35 1.22 -6.70
C PHE A 187 5.75 1.70 -7.13
N GLY A 188 6.56 0.80 -7.70
CA GLY A 188 7.92 1.09 -8.16
C GLY A 188 9.01 1.02 -7.09
N TYR A 189 8.65 0.78 -5.82
CA TYR A 189 9.61 0.54 -4.76
C TYR A 189 10.03 -0.92 -4.73
N LEU A 190 11.32 -1.19 -4.81
CA LEU A 190 11.87 -2.55 -4.72
C LEU A 190 11.56 -3.16 -3.35
N MET A 191 11.01 -4.37 -3.34
CA MET A 191 10.69 -5.11 -2.12
C MET A 191 11.73 -6.19 -1.86
N ALA A 192 12.36 -6.12 -0.69
CA ALA A 192 13.26 -7.16 -0.22
C ALA A 192 12.43 -8.33 0.34
N PRO A 193 12.83 -9.58 0.09
CA PRO A 193 12.09 -10.76 0.59
C PRO A 193 11.87 -10.75 2.11
N TRP A 194 12.88 -10.33 2.89
CA TRP A 194 12.77 -10.23 4.35
C TRP A 194 11.67 -9.24 4.79
N PHE A 195 11.45 -8.16 4.04
CA PHE A 195 10.45 -7.16 4.35
C PHE A 195 9.04 -7.71 4.11
N ILE A 196 8.85 -8.51 3.06
CA ILE A 196 7.59 -9.20 2.78
C ILE A 196 7.25 -10.18 3.91
N VAL A 197 8.23 -10.97 4.37
CA VAL A 197 8.05 -11.90 5.49
C VAL A 197 7.72 -11.15 6.79
N LEU A 198 8.43 -10.05 7.08
CA LEU A 198 8.16 -9.23 8.26
C LEU A 198 6.75 -8.63 8.21
N PHE A 199 6.36 -8.07 7.05
CA PHE A 199 5.03 -7.53 6.82
C PHE A 199 3.93 -8.59 7.04
N PHE A 200 4.15 -9.80 6.50
CA PHE A 200 3.23 -10.92 6.67
C PHE A 200 3.04 -11.27 8.16
N VAL A 201 4.14 -11.50 8.89
CA VAL A 201 4.10 -11.85 10.32
C VAL A 201 3.44 -10.75 11.15
N ALA A 202 3.83 -9.49 10.94
CA ALA A 202 3.26 -8.35 11.66
C ALA A 202 1.75 -8.20 11.40
N SER A 203 1.32 -8.35 10.15
CA SER A 203 -0.08 -8.26 9.76
C SER A 203 -0.92 -9.40 10.35
N MET A 204 -0.42 -10.64 10.28
CA MET A 204 -1.11 -11.80 10.84
C MET A 204 -1.24 -11.71 12.36
N LEU A 205 -0.17 -11.33 13.06
CA LEU A 205 -0.21 -11.09 14.50
C LEU A 205 -1.22 -9.98 14.83
N GLY A 206 -1.16 -8.83 14.16
CA GLY A 206 -2.09 -7.72 14.40
C GLY A 206 -3.56 -8.10 14.22
N LEU A 207 -3.88 -8.88 13.19
CA LEU A 207 -5.26 -9.34 12.92
C LEU A 207 -5.72 -10.40 13.92
N THR A 208 -4.84 -11.33 14.33
CA THR A 208 -5.19 -12.37 15.34
C THR A 208 -5.35 -11.79 16.74
N PHE A 209 -4.52 -10.83 17.16
CA PHE A 209 -4.70 -10.14 18.44
C PHE A 209 -6.03 -9.39 18.52
N LYS A 210 -6.49 -8.82 17.38
CA LYS A 210 -7.80 -8.14 17.30
C LYS A 210 -8.96 -9.13 17.47
N LEU A 211 -8.91 -10.30 16.81
CA LEU A 211 -9.92 -11.36 16.98
C LEU A 211 -10.10 -11.74 18.45
N ARG A 212 -9.00 -11.86 19.18
CA ARG A 212 -9.04 -12.25 20.59
C ARG A 212 -9.68 -11.20 21.50
N ILE A 213 -9.63 -9.92 21.12
CA ILE A 213 -10.21 -8.82 21.91
C ILE A 213 -11.70 -8.66 21.62
N ASP A 214 -12.15 -8.92 20.39
CA ASP A 214 -13.57 -8.80 20.02
C ASP A 214 -14.42 -10.01 20.48
N ASP A 215 -13.80 -11.12 20.90
CA ASP A 215 -14.45 -12.34 21.44
C ASP A 215 -14.55 -12.36 22.99
N ILE A 216 -14.07 -11.32 23.71
CA ILE A 216 -14.15 -11.17 25.18
C ILE A 216 -15.11 -10.03 25.53
#